data_AF-A0A9R1PD50-F1
#
_entry.id   AF-A0A9R1PD50-F1
#
_cell.length_a   1.000
_cell.length_b   1.000
_cell.length_c   1.000
_cell.angle_alpha   90.00
_cell.angle_beta   90.00
_cell.angle_gamma   90.00
#
_symmetry.space_group_name_H-M   'P 1'
#
loop_
_entity.id
_entity.type
_entity.pdbx_description
1 polymer ?
#
loop_
_entity_poly.entity_id
_entity_poly.type
_entity_poly.pdbx_seq_one_letter_code
_entity_poly.pdbx_strand_id
1 'polypeptide(L)'
;MLFLPVISLLRLLTETEIRTDEFYKQSIPKNLNLLQFCWKAVRSLDAEATTTQMRALTYALGIPLRVEVVDKSSTDRGVLVKRLDFFHESDLEKGPLRLTRSYLSSSTAPIPLKQGSYDADLLSSDGTPMLTLLCRRGHCDILYRK
;
A
#
# COMPACT_ATOMS: atom_id res chain seq x y z
N MET A 1 -24.24 -6.54 7.25
CA MET A 1 -23.88 -7.77 6.49
C MET A 1 -23.34 -7.51 5.07
N LEU A 2 -23.44 -6.31 4.50
CA LEU A 2 -22.98 -6.00 3.12
C LEU A 2 -21.45 -5.92 2.91
N PHE A 3 -20.65 -5.90 3.98
CA PHE A 3 -19.18 -5.77 3.87
C PHE A 3 -18.46 -7.09 3.57
N LEU A 4 -19.04 -8.23 3.95
CA LEU A 4 -18.39 -9.54 3.76
C LEU A 4 -18.19 -9.90 2.27
N PRO A 5 -19.15 -9.65 1.36
CA PRO A 5 -18.95 -9.88 -0.07
C PRO A 5 -17.85 -8.98 -0.66
N VAL A 6 -17.81 -7.70 -0.26
CA VAL A 6 -16.82 -6.74 -0.76
C VAL A 6 -15.41 -7.14 -0.33
N ILE A 7 -15.21 -7.46 0.96
CA ILE A 7 -13.89 -7.89 1.47
C ILE A 7 -13.46 -9.18 0.77
N SER A 8 -14.37 -10.12 0.54
CA SER A 8 -14.07 -11.38 -0.16
C SER A 8 -13.62 -11.14 -1.60
N LEU A 9 -14.29 -10.22 -2.31
CA LEU A 9 -13.90 -9.82 -3.67
C LEU A 9 -12.52 -9.16 -3.69
N LEU A 10 -12.26 -8.20 -2.79
CA LEU A 10 -10.96 -7.54 -2.71
C LEU A 10 -9.84 -8.55 -2.44
N ARG A 11 -10.04 -9.49 -1.51
CA ARG A 11 -9.09 -10.57 -1.24
C ARG A 11 -8.86 -11.47 -2.45
N LEU A 12 -9.88 -11.76 -3.25
CA LEU A 12 -9.75 -12.53 -4.48
C LEU A 12 -8.92 -11.78 -5.53
N LEU A 13 -9.14 -10.48 -5.70
CA LEU A 13 -8.35 -9.65 -6.61
C LEU A 13 -6.88 -9.59 -6.17
N THR A 14 -6.62 -9.43 -4.86
CA THR A 14 -5.27 -9.49 -4.30
C THR A 14 -4.59 -10.83 -4.56
N GLU A 15 -5.30 -11.95 -4.41
CA GLU A 15 -4.76 -13.27 -4.73
C GLU A 15 -4.39 -13.38 -6.21
N THR A 16 -5.28 -12.97 -7.11
CA THR A 16 -5.04 -13.05 -8.56
C THR A 16 -3.77 -12.30 -8.94
N GLU A 17 -3.58 -11.09 -8.40
CA GLU A 17 -2.36 -10.30 -8.63
C GLU A 17 -1.10 -11.01 -8.12
N ILE A 18 -1.12 -11.48 -6.86
CA ILE A 18 0.01 -12.18 -6.22
C ILE A 18 0.40 -13.45 -6.99
N ARG A 19 -0.57 -14.12 -7.62
CA ARG A 19 -0.32 -15.35 -8.37
C ARG A 19 0.20 -15.09 -9.78
N THR A 20 -0.11 -13.95 -10.36
CA THR A 20 0.22 -13.61 -11.75
C THR A 20 1.62 -13.01 -11.85
N ASP A 21 2.01 -12.17 -10.89
CA ASP A 21 3.29 -11.47 -10.91
C ASP A 21 4.39 -12.22 -10.11
N GLU A 22 5.50 -12.52 -10.79
CA GLU A 22 6.70 -13.18 -10.24
C GLU A 22 7.36 -12.39 -9.11
N PHE A 23 7.20 -11.06 -9.07
CA PHE A 23 7.71 -10.20 -8.02
C PHE A 23 7.26 -10.69 -6.63
N TYR A 24 6.00 -11.10 -6.51
CA TYR A 24 5.44 -11.52 -5.23
C TYR A 24 5.97 -12.87 -4.77
N LYS A 25 6.35 -13.77 -5.68
CA LYS A 25 6.89 -15.09 -5.32
C LYS A 25 8.17 -15.00 -4.50
N GLN A 26 8.97 -13.94 -4.71
CA GLN A 26 10.19 -13.68 -3.93
C GLN A 26 9.90 -13.25 -2.49
N SER A 27 8.72 -12.68 -2.25
CA SER A 27 8.28 -12.19 -0.92
C SER A 27 7.64 -13.27 -0.05
N ILE A 28 7.37 -14.45 -0.61
CA ILE A 28 6.70 -15.56 0.11
C ILE A 28 7.72 -16.28 0.99
N PRO A 29 7.37 -16.58 2.26
CA PRO A 29 8.22 -17.38 3.13
C PRO A 29 8.61 -18.71 2.48
N LYS A 30 9.91 -19.05 2.49
CA LYS A 30 10.46 -20.26 1.80
C LYS A 30 9.82 -21.58 2.24
N ASN A 31 9.20 -21.61 3.43
CA ASN A 31 8.53 -22.75 4.02
C ASN A 31 7.08 -22.93 3.54
N LEU A 32 6.55 -22.03 2.71
CA LEU A 32 5.20 -22.09 2.15
C LEU A 32 5.26 -22.04 0.63
N ASN A 33 4.43 -22.83 -0.04
CA ASN A 33 4.17 -22.63 -1.46
C ASN A 33 3.17 -21.48 -1.67
N LEU A 34 3.13 -20.93 -2.88
CA LEU A 34 2.28 -19.80 -3.26
C LEU A 34 0.80 -20.02 -2.94
N LEU A 35 0.27 -21.20 -3.24
CA LEU A 35 -1.13 -21.55 -2.99
C LEU A 35 -1.47 -21.56 -1.49
N GLN A 36 -0.59 -22.15 -0.67
CA GLN A 36 -0.73 -22.18 0.78
C GLN A 36 -0.66 -20.77 1.39
N PHE A 37 0.24 -19.93 0.87
CA PHE A 37 0.32 -18.54 1.27
C PHE A 37 -0.98 -17.79 0.95
N CYS A 38 -1.48 -17.87 -0.29
CA CYS A 38 -2.73 -17.21 -0.68
C CYS A 38 -3.91 -17.67 0.17
N TRP A 39 -4.03 -18.97 0.45
CA TRP A 39 -5.13 -19.47 1.27
C TRP A 39 -5.05 -18.96 2.71
N LYS A 40 -3.88 -19.05 3.35
CA LYS A 40 -3.72 -18.69 4.77
C LYS A 40 -3.70 -17.18 5.02
N ALA A 41 -2.98 -16.44 4.19
CA ALA A 41 -2.66 -15.02 4.45
C ALA A 41 -3.43 -14.03 3.57
N VAL A 42 -4.07 -14.47 2.48
CA VAL A 42 -4.78 -13.56 1.56
C VAL A 42 -6.29 -13.81 1.60
N ARG A 43 -6.75 -15.05 1.38
CA ARG A 43 -8.19 -15.39 1.33
C ARG A 43 -8.88 -15.41 2.69
N SER A 44 -8.16 -15.79 3.75
CA SER A 44 -8.74 -15.87 5.10
C SER A 44 -9.25 -14.50 5.55
N LEU A 45 -10.52 -14.42 5.96
CA LEU A 45 -11.13 -13.16 6.40
C LEU A 45 -10.48 -12.60 7.67
N ASP A 46 -10.00 -13.50 8.53
CA ASP A 46 -9.35 -13.16 9.81
C ASP A 46 -7.87 -12.80 9.65
N ALA A 47 -7.29 -12.98 8.46
CA ALA A 47 -5.89 -12.65 8.21
C ALA A 47 -5.71 -11.15 7.98
N GLU A 48 -4.82 -10.53 8.75
CA GLU A 48 -4.41 -9.15 8.55
C GLU A 48 -3.68 -8.95 7.21
N ALA A 49 -3.95 -7.83 6.55
CA ALA A 49 -3.26 -7.45 5.33
C ALA A 49 -1.89 -6.85 5.66
N THR A 50 -0.82 -7.41 5.08
CA THR A 50 0.51 -6.79 5.13
C THR A 50 0.67 -5.81 3.97
N THR A 51 1.78 -5.06 3.97
CA THR A 51 2.15 -4.15 2.87
C THR A 51 2.19 -4.85 1.51
N THR A 52 2.48 -6.16 1.46
CA THR A 52 2.49 -6.95 0.23
C THR A 52 1.08 -7.09 -0.35
N GLN A 53 0.10 -7.49 0.46
CA GLN A 53 -1.30 -7.57 0.02
C GLN A 53 -1.87 -6.20 -0.36
N MET A 54 -1.52 -5.15 0.40
CA MET A 54 -1.95 -3.78 0.09
C MET A 54 -1.42 -3.32 -1.28
N ARG A 55 -0.14 -3.56 -1.55
CA ARG A 55 0.47 -3.26 -2.86
C ARG A 55 -0.21 -4.03 -3.99
N ALA A 56 -0.37 -5.34 -3.83
CA ALA A 56 -1.02 -6.18 -4.83
C ALA A 56 -2.46 -5.71 -5.12
N LEU A 57 -3.23 -5.32 -4.09
CA LEU A 57 -4.57 -4.79 -4.32
C LEU A 57 -4.56 -3.43 -5.06
N THR A 58 -3.63 -2.54 -4.72
CA THR A 58 -3.44 -1.27 -5.46
C THR A 58 -3.13 -1.55 -6.93
N TYR A 59 -2.27 -2.51 -7.22
CA TYR A 59 -1.92 -2.86 -8.59
C TYR A 59 -3.11 -3.46 -9.35
N ALA A 60 -3.87 -4.35 -8.72
CA ALA A 60 -5.06 -4.97 -9.33
C ALA A 60 -6.18 -3.95 -9.62
N LEU A 61 -6.34 -2.92 -8.77
CA LEU A 61 -7.41 -1.94 -8.90
C LEU A 61 -7.01 -0.67 -9.65
N GLY A 62 -5.70 -0.40 -9.79
CA GLY A 62 -5.21 0.87 -10.32
C GLY A 62 -5.47 2.07 -9.39
N ILE A 63 -5.73 1.84 -8.09
CA ILE A 63 -6.03 2.90 -7.12
C ILE A 63 -4.78 3.20 -6.27
N PRO A 64 -4.17 4.39 -6.42
CA PRO A 64 -2.99 4.76 -5.65
C PRO A 64 -3.27 4.78 -4.14
N LEU A 65 -2.30 4.32 -3.35
CA LEU A 65 -2.43 4.18 -1.91
C LEU A 65 -1.17 4.68 -1.20
N ARG A 66 -1.35 5.54 -0.20
CA ARG A 66 -0.29 5.88 0.76
C ARG A 66 -0.49 5.10 2.05
N VAL A 67 0.57 4.48 2.55
CA VAL A 67 0.59 3.79 3.85
C VAL A 67 1.65 4.44 4.74
N GLU A 68 1.22 4.94 5.88
CA GLU A 68 2.06 5.49 6.93
C GLU A 68 2.16 4.47 8.06
N VAL A 69 3.33 3.83 8.17
CA VAL A 69 3.60 2.79 9.18
C VAL A 69 4.27 3.42 10.39
N VAL A 70 3.62 3.33 11.54
CA VAL A 70 4.18 3.80 12.81
C VAL A 70 5.02 2.69 13.42
N ASP A 71 6.33 2.90 13.52
CA ASP A 71 7.22 1.98 14.22
C ASP A 71 7.37 2.38 15.69
N LYS A 72 7.50 1.38 16.58
CA LYS A 72 7.73 1.58 18.01
C LYS A 72 9.18 1.94 18.34
N SER A 73 10.02 2.15 17.34
CA SER A 73 11.35 2.72 17.53
C SER A 73 11.20 4.19 17.91
N SER A 74 10.92 4.43 19.19
CA SER A 74 11.07 5.74 19.80
C SER A 74 12.55 6.05 19.83
N THR A 75 13.04 6.77 18.83
CA THR A 75 14.28 7.51 19.01
C THR A 75 14.01 8.59 20.07
N ASP A 76 15.04 9.04 20.77
CA ASP A 76 14.99 10.09 21.81
C ASP A 76 14.38 11.44 21.35
N ARG A 77 13.91 11.52 20.09
CA ARG A 77 13.36 12.69 19.40
C ARG A 77 11.96 12.50 18.79
N GLY A 78 11.26 11.39 19.04
CA GLY A 78 9.85 11.24 18.66
C GLY A 78 9.47 9.91 17.99
N VAL A 79 8.28 9.90 17.38
CA VAL A 79 7.70 8.73 16.70
C VAL A 79 8.17 8.68 15.25
N LEU A 80 8.77 7.56 14.83
CA LEU A 80 9.16 7.33 13.44
C LEU A 80 7.95 6.82 12.64
N VAL A 81 7.65 7.53 11.55
CA VAL A 81 6.57 7.16 10.62
C VAL A 81 7.18 6.88 9.25
N LYS A 82 7.13 5.62 8.82
CA LYS A 82 7.60 5.21 7.50
C LYS A 82 6.46 5.37 6.49
N ARG A 83 6.66 6.22 5.48
CA ARG A 83 5.71 6.41 4.39
C ARG A 83 6.03 5.48 3.22
N LEU A 84 5.01 4.83 2.69
CA LEU A 84 5.04 3.93 1.54
C LEU A 84 3.95 4.38 0.57
N ASP A 85 4.34 4.79 -0.63
CA ASP A 85 3.38 5.14 -1.67
C ASP A 85 3.36 4.02 -2.72
N PHE A 86 2.17 3.50 -2.99
CA PHE A 86 1.91 2.48 -3.99
C PHE A 86 1.16 3.11 -5.16
N PHE A 87 1.66 2.89 -6.37
CA PHE A 87 1.08 3.34 -7.64
C PHE A 87 0.99 2.15 -8.60
N HIS A 88 0.15 2.23 -9.63
CA HIS A 88 0.08 1.19 -10.64
C HIS A 88 1.30 1.24 -11.57
N GLU A 89 1.65 0.13 -12.21
CA GLU A 89 2.91 0.02 -12.98
C GLU A 89 2.97 0.96 -14.19
N SER A 90 1.82 1.24 -14.82
CA SER A 90 1.74 2.24 -15.90
C SER A 90 2.06 3.67 -15.44
N ASP A 91 1.98 3.94 -14.14
CA ASP A 91 2.24 5.25 -13.54
C ASP A 91 3.73 5.43 -13.19
N LEU A 92 4.51 4.34 -13.21
CA LEU A 92 5.91 4.30 -12.79
C LEU A 92 6.88 4.84 -13.86
N GLU A 93 6.51 4.74 -15.14
CA GLU A 93 7.33 5.15 -16.30
C GLU A 93 7.35 6.69 -16.51
N LYS A 94 6.54 7.46 -15.77
CA LYS A 94 6.37 8.91 -15.99
C LYS A 94 6.93 9.81 -14.87
N GLY A 95 7.86 9.31 -14.05
CA GLY A 95 8.56 10.14 -13.05
C GLY A 95 9.53 9.36 -12.15
N PRO A 96 10.36 10.04 -11.34
CA PRO A 96 11.36 9.40 -10.50
C PRO A 96 10.72 8.77 -9.25
N LEU A 97 9.85 7.77 -9.44
CA LEU A 97 9.03 7.16 -8.38
C LEU A 97 9.53 5.78 -7.95
N ARG A 98 10.85 5.68 -7.73
CA ARG A 98 11.42 4.63 -6.87
C ARG A 98 11.80 5.20 -5.51
N LEU A 99 10.82 5.63 -4.71
CA LEU A 99 11.12 6.12 -3.37
C LEU A 99 10.11 5.60 -2.34
N THR A 100 10.40 4.40 -1.83
CA THR A 100 10.13 4.07 -0.42
C THR A 100 10.83 5.12 0.43
N ARG A 101 10.14 6.20 0.82
CA ARG A 101 10.76 7.32 1.53
C ARG A 101 10.32 7.32 2.99
N SER A 102 11.19 6.83 3.87
CA SER A 102 11.04 7.00 5.31
C SER A 102 11.35 8.44 5.70
N TYR A 103 10.42 9.14 6.34
CA TYR A 103 10.65 10.48 6.86
C TYR A 103 10.51 10.50 8.38
N LEU A 104 11.30 11.34 9.04
CA LEU A 104 11.02 11.76 10.41
C LEU A 104 9.95 12.85 10.38
N SER A 105 9.00 12.82 11.32
CA SER A 105 7.77 13.64 11.38
C SER A 105 7.99 15.18 11.44
N SER A 106 9.17 15.70 11.11
CA SER A 106 9.53 17.12 11.16
C SER A 106 10.06 17.69 9.83
N SER A 107 10.03 16.96 8.70
CA SER A 107 10.54 17.48 7.43
C SER A 107 9.44 18.08 6.54
N THR A 108 9.60 19.36 6.23
CA THR A 108 8.83 20.18 5.29
C THR A 108 8.63 19.52 3.91
N ALA A 109 7.49 19.86 3.28
CA ALA A 109 6.90 19.27 2.08
C ALA A 109 7.86 19.03 0.89
N PRO A 110 7.71 17.93 0.13
CA PRO A 110 8.45 17.71 -1.10
C PRO A 110 7.82 18.41 -2.33
N ILE A 111 8.70 18.60 -3.32
CA ILE A 111 8.61 19.41 -4.55
C ILE A 111 7.44 19.01 -5.48
N PRO A 112 6.80 19.96 -6.21
CA PRO A 112 5.64 19.68 -7.07
C PRO A 112 5.99 18.77 -8.26
N LEU A 113 5.18 17.72 -8.47
CA LEU A 113 5.26 16.85 -9.64
C LEU A 113 4.59 17.52 -10.86
N LYS A 114 5.20 17.37 -12.05
CA LYS A 114 4.65 17.94 -13.29
C LYS A 114 3.44 17.15 -13.77
N GLN A 115 2.35 17.88 -13.92
CA GLN A 115 1.00 17.45 -14.23
C GLN A 115 0.88 16.85 -15.64
N GLY A 116 0.66 15.54 -15.73
CA GLY A 116 0.33 14.82 -16.96
C GLY A 116 -1.01 14.12 -16.84
N SER A 117 -2.05 14.68 -17.47
CA SER A 117 -3.32 14.05 -17.87
C SER A 117 -3.77 12.80 -17.07
N TYR A 118 -3.87 12.94 -15.75
CA TYR A 118 -4.32 11.88 -14.86
C TYR A 118 -5.84 11.75 -14.90
N ASP A 119 -6.35 10.63 -14.41
CA ASP A 119 -7.64 10.66 -13.71
C ASP A 119 -7.42 11.51 -12.45
N ALA A 120 -7.62 12.83 -12.59
CA ALA A 120 -7.17 13.85 -11.65
C ALA A 120 -7.80 13.72 -10.25
N ASP A 121 -8.78 12.83 -10.10
CA ASP A 121 -9.57 12.65 -8.89
C ASP A 121 -8.88 11.77 -7.83
N LEU A 122 -7.89 10.94 -8.17
CA LEU A 122 -7.26 10.00 -7.23
C LEU A 122 -5.89 10.45 -6.70
N LEU A 123 -5.33 11.52 -7.27
CA LEU A 123 -4.07 12.12 -6.84
C LEU A 123 -4.30 13.56 -6.39
N SER A 124 -3.61 13.95 -5.33
CA SER A 124 -3.53 15.34 -4.89
C SER A 124 -2.68 16.17 -5.86
N SER A 125 -2.77 17.50 -5.78
CA SER A 125 -2.02 18.44 -6.64
C SER A 125 -0.49 18.29 -6.53
N ASP A 126 -0.01 17.74 -5.41
CA ASP A 126 1.40 17.39 -5.18
C ASP A 126 1.78 16.00 -5.73
N GLY A 127 0.87 15.34 -6.44
CA GLY A 127 1.04 14.00 -7.04
C GLY A 127 1.00 12.86 -6.02
N THR A 128 0.53 13.11 -4.80
CA THR A 128 0.44 12.07 -3.76
C THR A 128 -0.92 11.36 -3.78
N PRO A 129 -1.00 10.07 -3.42
CA PRO A 129 -2.28 9.37 -3.32
C PRO A 129 -3.28 10.09 -2.41
N MET A 130 -4.53 10.23 -2.85
CA MET A 130 -5.61 10.80 -2.03
C MET A 130 -6.00 9.87 -0.86
N LEU A 131 -5.96 8.55 -1.07
CA LEU A 131 -6.21 7.57 -0.02
C LEU A 131 -4.95 7.32 0.80
N THR A 132 -5.03 7.62 2.11
CA THR A 132 -3.95 7.38 3.06
C THR A 132 -4.42 6.46 4.19
N LEU A 133 -3.60 5.47 4.53
CA LEU A 133 -3.80 4.59 5.69
C LEU A 133 -2.70 4.84 6.73
N LEU A 134 -3.09 4.93 8.00
CA LEU A 134 -2.18 4.86 9.14
C LEU A 134 -2.17 3.44 9.67
N CYS A 135 -1.06 2.73 9.51
CA CYS A 135 -0.89 1.39 10.01
C CYS A 135 -0.03 1.34 11.28
N ARG A 136 -0.59 0.73 12.31
CA ARG A 136 0.01 0.39 13.60
C ARG A 136 0.02 -1.13 13.73
N ARG A 137 0.65 -1.67 14.77
CA ARG A 137 0.65 -3.13 15.02
C ARG A 137 -0.80 -3.65 15.08
N GLY A 138 -1.19 -4.43 14.08
CA GLY A 138 -2.50 -5.08 13.97
C GLY A 138 -3.67 -4.21 13.52
N HIS A 139 -3.44 -2.92 13.23
CA HIS A 139 -4.53 -1.99 12.95
C HIS A 139 -4.14 -1.00 11.85
N CYS A 140 -5.05 -0.78 10.90
CA CYS A 140 -4.92 0.27 9.90
C CYS A 140 -6.19 1.10 9.87
N ASP A 141 -6.03 2.41 9.96
CA ASP A 141 -7.11 3.39 9.95
C ASP A 141 -6.97 4.32 8.74
N ILE A 142 -8.08 4.85 8.24
CA ILE A 142 -8.06 5.83 7.14
C ILE A 142 -7.67 7.20 7.70
N LEU A 143 -6.67 7.84 7.09
CA LEU A 143 -6.31 9.23 7.37
C LEU A 143 -6.92 10.15 6.31
N TYR A 144 -7.66 11.14 6.80
CA TYR A 144 -8.13 12.24 5.98
C TYR A 144 -7.13 13.40 6.07
N ARG A 145 -6.68 13.87 4.91
CA ARG A 145 -5.85 15.08 4.82
C ARG A 145 -6.71 16.30 5.19
N LYS A 146 -6.09 17.28 5.84
CA LYS A 146 -6.69 18.60 6.06
C LYS A 146 -6.54 19.47 4.83
#